data_AF-A0A101CCR6-F1
#
_entry.id   AF-A0A101CCR6-F1
#
_cell.length_a   1.000
_cell.length_b   1.000
_cell.length_c   1.000
_cell.angle_alpha   90.00
_cell.angle_beta   90.00
_cell.angle_gamma   90.00
#
_symmetry.space_group_name_H-M   'P 1'
#
loop_
_entity.id
_entity.type
_entity.pdbx_description
1 polymer ?
#
loop_
_entity_poly.entity_id
_entity_poly.type
_entity_poly.pdbx_seq_one_letter_code
_entity_poly.pdbx_strand_id
1 'polypeptide(L)'
;MENKTETTGKTRLGEPNVIPTEVIQSQVDNYRNNQLLAINETLVMDDANAIWFDMLTLKKFIADVEKEASDIDPEVRTEDLGIRFYYAAYPEEPQEPIPAAYARRHTLIMIPTKKQDDLNYDFNPYEESGHALAVSLDVSGRAVAQNHGSLIPPGNSIVESY
;
A
#
# COMPACT_ATOMS: atom_id res chain seq x y z
N MET A 1 -3.70 -52.90 10.30
CA MET A 1 -3.64 -51.50 10.78
C MET A 1 -2.70 -50.78 9.85
N GLU A 2 -3.25 -50.07 8.86
CA GLU A 2 -2.49 -49.19 7.97
C GLU A 2 -2.29 -47.86 8.69
N ASN A 3 -1.03 -47.49 8.92
CA ASN A 3 -0.69 -46.14 9.37
C ASN A 3 -0.78 -45.20 8.17
N LYS A 4 -1.82 -44.36 8.16
CA LYS A 4 -1.88 -43.17 7.32
C LYS A 4 -0.87 -42.16 7.85
N THR A 5 0.21 -41.95 7.12
CA THR A 5 1.10 -40.82 7.33
C THR A 5 0.43 -39.59 6.71
N GLU A 6 -0.23 -38.81 7.55
CA GLU A 6 -0.63 -37.44 7.23
C GLU A 6 0.62 -36.63 6.92
N THR A 7 0.78 -36.26 5.65
CA THR A 7 1.85 -35.34 5.24
C THR A 7 1.26 -33.94 5.30
N THR A 8 1.42 -33.27 6.45
CA THR A 8 1.11 -31.86 6.61
C THR A 8 2.04 -31.06 5.68
N GLY A 9 1.51 -30.65 4.53
CA GLY A 9 2.22 -29.81 3.56
C GLY A 9 2.48 -28.43 4.14
N LYS A 10 3.61 -28.28 4.82
CA LYS A 10 4.15 -26.98 5.21
C LYS A 10 4.64 -26.30 3.93
N THR A 11 3.86 -25.38 3.38
CA THR A 11 4.28 -24.54 2.24
C THR A 11 5.63 -23.94 2.57
N ARG A 12 6.67 -24.31 1.84
CA ARG A 12 8.02 -23.78 2.05
C ARG A 12 7.99 -22.32 1.61
N LEU A 13 8.29 -21.40 2.54
CA LEU A 13 8.63 -20.03 2.16
C LEU A 13 9.78 -20.10 1.16
N GLY A 14 9.59 -19.51 -0.02
CA GLY A 14 10.64 -19.42 -1.04
C GLY A 14 11.85 -18.64 -0.53
N GLU A 15 12.94 -18.67 -1.29
CA GLU A 15 14.08 -17.80 -1.00
C GLU A 15 13.64 -16.33 -0.99
N PRO A 16 14.13 -15.52 -0.04
CA PRO A 16 13.77 -14.12 0.02
C PRO A 16 14.29 -13.38 -1.23
N ASN A 17 13.50 -12.44 -1.73
CA ASN A 17 13.99 -11.48 -2.71
C ASN A 17 15.06 -10.59 -2.06
N VAL A 18 16.22 -10.49 -2.69
CA VAL A 18 17.35 -9.68 -2.21
C VAL A 18 17.75 -8.64 -3.25
N ILE A 19 18.10 -7.44 -2.80
CA ILE A 19 18.64 -6.35 -3.63
C ILE A 19 19.97 -5.91 -3.00
N PRO A 20 21.06 -5.73 -3.78
CA PRO A 20 22.33 -5.25 -3.23
C PRO A 20 22.21 -3.87 -2.57
N THR A 21 22.89 -3.68 -1.43
CA THR A 21 22.79 -2.45 -0.63
C THR A 21 23.21 -1.21 -1.42
N GLU A 22 24.23 -1.32 -2.26
CA GLU A 22 24.70 -0.24 -3.12
C GLU A 22 23.64 0.20 -4.14
N VAL A 23 22.81 -0.73 -4.63
CA VAL A 23 21.70 -0.44 -5.53
C VAL A 23 20.58 0.27 -4.78
N ILE A 24 20.24 -0.19 -3.56
CA ILE A 24 19.25 0.47 -2.69
C ILE A 24 19.68 1.91 -2.39
N GLN A 25 20.92 2.10 -1.93
CA GLN A 25 21.46 3.41 -1.58
C GLN A 25 21.43 4.36 -2.78
N SER A 26 21.91 3.90 -3.94
CA SER A 26 21.91 4.71 -5.16
C SER A 26 20.51 5.15 -5.57
N GLN A 27 19.50 4.27 -5.47
CA GLN A 27 18.12 4.62 -5.82
C GLN A 27 17.51 5.63 -4.83
N VAL A 28 17.74 5.45 -3.53
CA VAL A 28 17.28 6.37 -2.49
C VAL A 28 17.91 7.75 -2.67
N ASP A 29 19.22 7.81 -2.92
CA ASP A 29 19.94 9.07 -3.13
C ASP A 29 19.48 9.76 -4.42
N ASN A 30 19.23 9.01 -5.49
CA ASN A 30 18.70 9.58 -6.74
C ASN A 30 17.32 10.20 -6.52
N TYR A 31 16.42 9.57 -5.76
CA TYR A 31 15.12 10.17 -5.44
C TYR A 31 15.27 11.47 -4.63
N ARG A 32 16.08 11.42 -3.57
CA ARG A 32 16.30 12.57 -2.67
C ARG A 32 16.92 13.76 -3.38
N ASN A 33 17.94 13.52 -4.20
CA ASN A 33 18.72 14.58 -4.85
C ASN A 33 18.08 15.12 -6.13
N ASN A 34 17.04 14.47 -6.66
CA ASN A 34 16.35 14.92 -7.88
C ASN A 34 14.87 15.20 -7.61
N GLN A 35 14.03 14.16 -7.51
CA GLN A 35 12.57 14.31 -7.42
C GLN A 35 12.16 15.07 -6.17
N LEU A 36 12.64 14.66 -5.00
CA LEU A 36 12.30 15.31 -3.74
C LEU A 36 12.80 16.75 -3.70
N LEU A 37 14.02 17.00 -4.17
CA LEU A 37 14.56 18.36 -4.25
C LEU A 37 13.68 19.26 -5.13
N ALA A 38 13.31 18.79 -6.32
CA ALA A 38 12.44 19.55 -7.23
C ALA A 38 11.04 19.83 -6.62
N ILE A 39 10.46 18.84 -5.92
CA ILE A 39 9.19 19.00 -5.20
C ILE A 39 9.33 20.05 -4.09
N ASN A 40 10.34 19.92 -3.24
CA ASN A 40 10.57 20.81 -2.10
C ASN A 40 10.82 22.26 -2.55
N GLU A 41 11.62 22.46 -3.59
CA GLU A 41 11.89 23.79 -4.15
C GLU A 41 10.65 24.42 -4.78
N THR A 42 9.87 23.63 -5.54
CA THR A 42 8.68 24.13 -6.25
C THR A 42 7.52 24.43 -5.31
N LEU A 43 7.27 23.53 -4.36
CA LEU A 43 6.14 23.64 -3.43
C LEU A 43 6.49 24.40 -2.14
N VAL A 44 7.76 24.78 -1.98
CA VAL A 44 8.31 25.49 -0.81
C VAL A 44 7.94 24.76 0.49
N MET A 45 8.27 23.48 0.55
CA MET A 45 7.99 22.62 1.70
C MET A 45 9.06 21.56 1.91
N ASP A 46 8.99 20.90 3.06
CA ASP A 46 9.75 19.67 3.34
C ASP A 46 8.80 18.48 3.24
N ASP A 47 8.86 17.82 2.10
CA ASP A 47 7.97 16.75 1.71
C ASP A 47 8.44 15.37 2.23
N ALA A 48 7.49 14.43 2.30
CA ALA A 48 7.79 13.06 2.72
C ALA A 48 8.64 12.33 1.67
N ASN A 49 9.66 11.62 2.15
CA ASN A 49 10.57 10.83 1.31
C ASN A 49 10.53 9.32 1.57
N ALA A 50 9.79 8.90 2.59
CA ALA A 50 9.47 7.51 2.85
C ALA A 50 8.16 7.41 3.64
N ILE A 51 7.53 6.25 3.53
CA ILE A 51 6.34 5.87 4.29
C ILE A 51 6.65 4.54 4.95
N TRP A 52 6.31 4.45 6.23
CA TRP A 52 6.50 3.25 7.00
C TRP A 52 5.15 2.72 7.49
N PHE A 53 4.89 1.44 7.28
CA PHE A 53 3.76 0.74 7.87
C PHE A 53 4.28 -0.34 8.82
N ASP A 54 3.63 -0.50 9.96
CA ASP A 54 3.91 -1.62 10.82
C ASP A 54 3.44 -2.93 10.16
N MET A 55 4.10 -4.04 10.52
CA MET A 55 3.81 -5.35 9.93
C MET A 55 2.41 -5.87 10.26
N LEU A 56 1.81 -5.45 11.39
CA LEU A 56 0.47 -5.88 11.76
C LEU A 56 -0.56 -5.24 10.83
N THR A 57 -0.45 -3.94 10.58
CA THR A 57 -1.29 -3.18 9.65
C THR A 57 -1.19 -3.75 8.23
N LEU A 58 0.03 -4.00 7.72
CA LEU A 58 0.20 -4.56 6.38
C LEU A 58 -0.41 -5.97 6.26
N LYS A 59 -0.13 -6.85 7.23
CA LYS A 59 -0.67 -8.22 7.21
C LYS A 59 -2.19 -8.24 7.33
N LYS A 60 -2.75 -7.40 8.19
CA LYS A 60 -4.20 -7.27 8.35
C LYS A 60 -4.82 -6.78 7.04
N PHE A 61 -4.25 -5.76 6.40
CA PHE A 61 -4.77 -5.25 5.13
C PHE A 61 -4.76 -6.33 4.04
N ILE A 62 -3.67 -7.09 3.91
CA ILE A 62 -3.60 -8.23 2.97
C ILE A 62 -4.69 -9.27 3.28
N ALA A 63 -4.84 -9.66 4.55
CA ALA A 63 -5.83 -10.64 4.96
C ALA A 63 -7.28 -10.16 4.73
N ASP A 64 -7.55 -8.88 4.97
CA ASP A 64 -8.85 -8.26 4.69
C ASP A 64 -9.13 -8.31 3.18
N VAL A 65 -8.15 -8.00 2.33
CA VAL A 65 -8.28 -8.11 0.86
C VAL A 65 -8.61 -9.52 0.42
N GLU A 66 -7.86 -10.51 0.91
CA GLU A 66 -8.08 -11.92 0.55
C GLU A 66 -9.48 -12.39 0.98
N LYS A 67 -9.88 -12.07 2.22
CA LYS A 67 -11.20 -12.43 2.74
C LYS A 67 -12.31 -11.79 1.91
N GLU A 68 -12.28 -10.48 1.75
CA GLU A 68 -13.37 -9.76 1.07
C GLU A 68 -13.44 -10.13 -0.42
N ALA A 69 -12.32 -10.44 -1.06
CA ALA A 69 -12.32 -11.00 -2.41
C ALA A 69 -13.00 -12.38 -2.46
N SER A 70 -12.69 -13.26 -1.51
CA SER A 70 -13.28 -14.62 -1.44
C SER A 70 -14.77 -14.62 -1.10
N ASP A 71 -15.24 -13.63 -0.34
CA ASP A 71 -16.66 -13.48 0.00
C ASP A 71 -17.51 -13.13 -1.24
N ILE A 72 -16.92 -12.46 -2.24
CA ILE A 72 -17.60 -12.07 -3.50
C ILE A 72 -17.42 -13.13 -4.59
N ASP A 73 -16.20 -13.63 -4.74
CA ASP A 73 -15.84 -14.65 -5.71
C ASP A 73 -15.15 -15.81 -4.99
N PRO A 74 -15.89 -16.86 -4.61
CA PRO A 74 -15.34 -18.02 -3.91
C PRO A 74 -14.24 -18.77 -4.67
N GLU A 75 -14.13 -18.55 -5.98
CA GLU A 75 -13.11 -19.19 -6.83
C GLU A 75 -11.86 -18.30 -7.02
N VAL A 76 -11.83 -17.10 -6.43
CA VAL A 76 -10.66 -16.22 -6.50
C VAL A 76 -9.47 -16.87 -5.81
N ARG A 77 -8.31 -16.79 -6.44
CA ARG A 77 -7.07 -17.33 -5.90
C ARG A 77 -6.16 -16.18 -5.49
N THR A 78 -5.33 -16.40 -4.47
CA THR A 78 -4.39 -15.38 -3.98
C THR A 78 -3.47 -14.87 -5.10
N GLU A 79 -3.06 -15.72 -6.04
CA GLU A 79 -2.24 -15.33 -7.20
C GLU A 79 -2.93 -14.38 -8.18
N ASP A 80 -4.26 -14.30 -8.13
CA ASP A 80 -5.05 -13.37 -8.93
C ASP A 80 -5.28 -12.03 -8.19
N LEU A 81 -4.80 -11.91 -6.95
CA LEU A 81 -4.89 -10.70 -6.14
C LEU A 81 -3.56 -9.95 -6.07
N GLY A 82 -3.65 -8.65 -5.86
CA GLY A 82 -2.49 -7.79 -5.68
C GLY A 82 -2.83 -6.51 -4.91
N ILE A 83 -1.82 -5.68 -4.68
CA ILE A 83 -1.98 -4.34 -4.11
C ILE A 83 -1.29 -3.35 -5.04
N ARG A 84 -2.02 -2.35 -5.49
CA ARG A 84 -1.49 -1.19 -6.20
C ARG A 84 -1.23 -0.07 -5.20
N PHE A 85 -0.07 0.57 -5.35
CA PHE A 85 0.29 1.75 -4.58
C PHE A 85 0.12 2.98 -5.47
N TYR A 86 -0.79 3.87 -5.12
CA TYR A 86 -0.92 5.17 -5.76
C TYR A 86 -0.11 6.21 -5.03
N TYR A 87 0.76 6.92 -5.74
CA TYR A 87 1.32 8.19 -5.26
C TYR A 87 0.19 9.19 -5.09
N ALA A 88 0.04 9.70 -3.88
CA ALA A 88 -1.00 10.64 -3.49
C ALA A 88 -0.38 11.77 -2.65
N ALA A 89 -1.18 12.78 -2.36
CA ALA A 89 -0.81 13.82 -1.40
C ALA A 89 -1.99 14.06 -0.47
N TYR A 90 -1.69 14.40 0.79
CA TYR A 90 -2.72 14.90 1.69
C TYR A 90 -3.22 16.26 1.20
N PRO A 91 -4.50 16.61 1.50
CA PRO A 91 -5.02 17.92 1.15
C PRO A 91 -4.24 19.04 1.84
N GLU A 92 -4.39 20.26 1.33
CA GLU A 92 -3.80 21.46 1.95
C GLU A 92 -4.34 21.71 3.35
N GLU A 93 -5.63 21.44 3.56
CA GLU A 93 -6.29 21.50 4.85
C GLU A 93 -6.78 20.10 5.24
N PRO A 94 -5.92 19.25 5.84
CA PRO A 94 -6.33 17.93 6.30
C PRO A 94 -7.34 18.03 7.44
N GLN A 95 -8.28 17.09 7.43
CA GLN A 95 -9.29 16.94 8.46
C GLN A 95 -8.97 15.71 9.32
N GLU A 96 -9.44 15.71 10.56
CA GLU A 96 -9.34 14.55 11.46
C GLU A 96 -9.79 13.27 10.74
N PRO A 97 -9.04 12.16 10.84
CA PRO A 97 -7.93 11.91 11.77
C PRO A 97 -6.53 12.29 11.24
N ILE A 98 -6.42 13.01 10.13
CA ILE A 98 -5.12 13.33 9.51
C ILE A 98 -4.53 14.57 10.20
N PRO A 99 -3.32 14.49 10.79
CA PRO A 99 -2.69 15.63 11.44
C PRO A 99 -2.43 16.79 10.45
N ALA A 100 -2.62 18.03 10.91
CA ALA A 100 -2.30 19.24 10.13
C ALA A 100 -0.86 19.25 9.59
N ALA A 101 0.07 18.64 10.31
CA ALA A 101 1.48 18.57 9.90
C ALA A 101 1.72 17.72 8.64
N TYR A 102 0.71 16.95 8.19
CA TYR A 102 0.77 16.13 6.99
C TYR A 102 0.26 16.89 5.75
N ALA A 103 -0.24 18.12 5.92
CA ALA A 103 -0.77 18.95 4.84
C ALA A 103 0.15 18.96 3.62
N ARG A 104 -0.44 18.69 2.46
CA ARG A 104 0.22 18.63 1.13
C ARG A 104 1.35 17.61 0.97
N ARG A 105 1.72 16.86 2.00
CA ARG A 105 2.84 15.90 1.92
C ARG A 105 2.45 14.71 1.07
N HIS A 106 3.41 14.18 0.33
CA HIS A 106 3.26 12.91 -0.37
C HIS A 106 2.89 11.81 0.60
N THR A 107 2.00 10.95 0.13
CA THR A 107 1.58 9.72 0.77
C THR A 107 1.35 8.64 -0.28
N LEU A 108 1.00 7.43 0.16
CA LEU A 108 0.62 6.33 -0.70
C LEU A 108 -0.76 5.81 -0.28
N ILE A 109 -1.59 5.52 -1.27
CA ILE A 109 -2.84 4.79 -1.05
C ILE A 109 -2.67 3.38 -1.61
N MET A 110 -2.78 2.38 -0.73
CA MET A 110 -2.84 0.98 -1.10
C MET A 110 -4.27 0.62 -1.52
N ILE A 111 -4.42 0.15 -2.76
CA ILE A 111 -5.68 -0.28 -3.35
C ILE A 111 -5.57 -1.76 -3.76
N PRO A 112 -6.53 -2.61 -3.37
CA PRO A 112 -6.56 -4.01 -3.80
C PRO A 112 -6.72 -4.10 -5.31
N THR A 113 -6.10 -5.09 -5.92
CA THR A 113 -6.30 -5.39 -7.34
C THR A 113 -6.70 -6.83 -7.56
N LYS A 114 -7.51 -7.07 -8.58
CA LYS A 114 -7.86 -8.41 -9.08
C LYS A 114 -7.45 -8.55 -10.53
N LYS A 115 -6.85 -9.69 -10.89
CA LYS A 115 -6.46 -10.03 -12.24
C LYS A 115 -7.69 -10.53 -13.03
N GLN A 116 -7.91 -9.96 -14.21
CA GLN A 116 -8.91 -10.41 -15.17
C GLN A 116 -8.34 -10.20 -16.58
N ASP A 117 -8.46 -11.19 -17.46
CA ASP A 117 -7.98 -11.11 -18.86
C ASP A 117 -6.52 -10.60 -18.98
N ASP A 118 -5.64 -11.08 -18.10
CA ASP A 118 -4.23 -10.68 -17.97
C ASP A 118 -3.95 -9.23 -17.55
N LEU A 119 -4.98 -8.49 -17.14
CA LEU A 119 -4.87 -7.13 -16.61
C LEU A 119 -5.21 -7.09 -15.11
N ASN A 120 -4.48 -6.27 -14.36
CA ASN A 120 -4.76 -6.04 -12.94
C ASN A 120 -5.69 -4.83 -12.83
N TYR A 121 -6.92 -5.04 -12.35
CA TYR A 121 -7.91 -3.99 -12.13
C TYR A 121 -7.99 -3.63 -10.65
N ASP A 122 -8.22 -2.36 -10.34
CA ASP A 122 -8.53 -1.96 -8.97
C ASP A 122 -9.87 -2.56 -8.56
N PHE A 123 -9.89 -3.15 -7.37
CA PHE A 123 -11.00 -3.93 -6.87
C PHE A 123 -11.50 -3.32 -5.55
N ASN A 124 -12.80 -3.05 -5.49
CA ASN A 124 -13.48 -2.69 -4.25
C ASN A 124 -14.51 -3.77 -3.91
N PRO A 125 -14.34 -4.48 -2.79
CA PRO A 125 -15.27 -5.53 -2.41
C PRO A 125 -16.64 -5.02 -1.94
N TYR A 126 -16.82 -3.71 -1.76
CA TYR A 126 -18.10 -3.14 -1.33
C TYR A 126 -19.02 -2.74 -2.49
N GLU A 127 -18.60 -2.93 -3.75
CA GLU A 127 -19.45 -2.68 -4.91
C GLU A 127 -20.03 -3.98 -5.47
N GLU A 128 -21.35 -4.04 -5.61
CA GLU A 128 -22.09 -5.23 -6.09
C GLU A 128 -21.69 -5.69 -7.50
N SER A 129 -21.07 -4.82 -8.30
CA SER A 129 -20.74 -5.09 -9.70
C SER A 129 -19.38 -5.75 -9.93
N GLY A 130 -18.52 -5.86 -8.91
CA GLY A 130 -17.20 -6.50 -9.02
C GLY A 130 -16.27 -5.90 -10.10
N HIS A 131 -16.61 -4.75 -10.68
CA HIS A 131 -15.91 -4.13 -11.80
C HIS A 131 -15.26 -2.80 -11.40
N ALA A 132 -13.92 -2.82 -11.39
CA ALA A 132 -12.99 -1.73 -11.67
C ALA A 132 -13.30 -0.35 -11.07
N LEU A 133 -12.98 -0.14 -9.79
CA LEU A 133 -12.81 1.19 -9.22
C LEU A 133 -11.44 1.78 -9.58
N ALA A 134 -11.18 1.97 -10.87
CA ALA A 134 -10.20 2.95 -11.26
C ALA A 134 -10.87 4.33 -11.17
N VAL A 135 -10.88 4.93 -9.98
CA VAL A 135 -11.23 6.36 -9.80
C VAL A 135 -12.52 6.75 -10.53
N SER A 136 -13.55 5.88 -10.50
CA SER A 136 -14.86 6.25 -11.01
C SER A 136 -15.54 7.05 -9.91
N LEU A 137 -15.74 8.34 -10.19
CA LEU A 137 -16.23 9.40 -9.32
C LEU A 137 -17.71 9.19 -8.93
N ASP A 138 -18.01 8.14 -8.17
CA ASP A 138 -19.09 8.20 -7.18
C ASP A 138 -18.43 8.34 -5.80
N VAL A 139 -18.16 9.60 -5.45
CA VAL A 139 -17.46 10.06 -4.21
C VAL A 139 -18.24 9.68 -2.92
N SER A 140 -19.33 8.93 -3.05
CA SER A 140 -20.22 8.48 -1.98
C SER A 140 -19.94 7.05 -1.50
N GLY A 141 -19.00 6.31 -2.11
CA GLY A 141 -18.71 4.91 -1.78
C GLY A 141 -17.69 4.71 -0.65
N ARG A 142 -17.80 3.60 0.08
CA ARG A 142 -16.71 3.08 0.94
C ARG A 142 -15.81 2.19 0.08
N ALA A 143 -14.49 2.30 0.23
CA ALA A 143 -13.53 1.44 -0.44
C ALA A 143 -12.60 0.76 0.57
N VAL A 144 -12.18 -0.47 0.26
CA VAL A 144 -11.02 -1.07 0.93
C VAL A 144 -9.77 -0.37 0.43
N ALA A 145 -9.14 0.40 1.31
CA ALA A 145 -7.90 1.12 1.02
C ALA A 145 -7.12 1.35 2.32
N GLN A 146 -5.79 1.51 2.21
CA GLN A 146 -4.94 1.82 3.36
C GLN A 146 -3.96 2.95 3.04
N ASN A 147 -3.93 3.99 3.89
CA ASN A 147 -3.14 5.23 3.73
C ASN A 147 -2.60 5.77 5.08
N HIS A 148 -2.41 4.90 6.09
CA HIS A 148 -1.99 5.34 7.43
C HIS A 148 -0.67 4.71 7.87
N GLY A 149 0.40 5.07 7.16
CA GLY A 149 1.78 4.82 7.57
C GLY A 149 2.42 6.10 8.12
N SER A 150 3.47 5.97 8.92
CA SER A 150 4.26 7.11 9.40
C SER A 150 5.06 7.71 8.24
N LEU A 151 4.92 9.02 8.02
CA LEU A 151 5.72 9.76 7.04
C LEU A 151 7.11 10.09 7.59
N ILE A 152 8.12 10.11 6.71
CA ILE A 152 9.49 10.53 7.04
C ILE A 152 9.88 11.73 6.17
N PRO A 153 10.27 12.88 6.75
CA PRO A 153 10.22 13.16 8.19
C PRO A 153 8.77 13.21 8.69
N PRO A 154 8.49 12.90 9.97
CA PRO A 154 7.18 13.20 10.53
C PRO A 154 6.97 14.72 10.47
N GLY A 155 5.75 15.17 10.15
CA GLY A 155 5.43 16.59 10.22
C GLY A 155 5.79 17.16 11.60
N ASN A 156 6.39 18.36 11.65
CA ASN A 156 6.96 19.01 12.83
C ASN A 156 7.33 18.03 13.97
N SER A 157 8.49 17.40 13.77
CA SER A 157 9.22 16.48 14.64
C SER A 157 8.81 16.52 16.12
N ILE A 158 8.04 15.51 16.55
CA ILE A 158 8.21 14.95 17.88
C ILE A 158 8.92 13.61 17.68
N VAL A 159 10.26 13.67 17.67
CA VAL A 159 11.23 12.67 18.15
C VAL A 159 10.96 11.21 17.72
N GLU A 160 11.81 10.56 16.93
CA GLU A 160 13.08 10.00 17.40
C GLU A 160 14.16 9.96 16.29
N SER A 161 15.36 10.41 16.66
CA SER A 161 16.60 10.11 15.95
C SER A 161 17.22 8.85 16.55
N TYR A 162 17.53 7.86 15.71
CA TYR A 162 18.82 7.16 15.52
C TYR A 162 18.57 5.83 14.81
#